data_AF-A0A936W9I0-F1
#
_entry.id   AF-A0A936W9I0-F1
#
_cell.length_a   1.000
_cell.length_b   1.000
_cell.length_c   1.000
_cell.angle_alpha   90.00
_cell.angle_beta   90.00
_cell.angle_gamma   90.00
#
_symmetry.space_group_name_H-M   'P 1'
#
loop_
_entity.id
_entity.type
_entity.pdbx_description
1 polymer ?
#
loop_
_entity_poly.entity_id
_entity_poly.type
_entity_poly.pdbx_seq_one_letter_code
_entity_poly.pdbx_strand_id
1 'polypeptide(L)'
;MSTTSYILATYIPHMQRFEPRNIGVLVWSPQGVAARFIAERAERPGEVDGRSIPAFVTSPSAYKQWVQYWREMLRHQTFTAPESGKLVALSSPEFMQAVLETGRGNFVLAEPGEIWNAEPGEDVTVTADRLFADLWKPAQRRKEATRAWIHW
;
A
#
# COMPACT_ATOMS: atom_id res chain seq x y z
N MET A 1 -10.52 -23.52 -1.25
CA MET A 1 -9.46 -22.83 -0.48
C MET A 1 -9.81 -21.35 -0.48
N SER A 2 -9.87 -20.70 0.68
CA SER A 2 -10.07 -19.24 0.75
C SER A 2 -8.75 -18.56 0.39
N THR A 3 -8.66 -18.04 -0.83
CA THR A 3 -7.42 -17.41 -1.32
C THR A 3 -7.26 -16.06 -0.63
N THR A 4 -6.13 -15.89 0.07
CA THR A 4 -5.69 -14.57 0.55
C THR A 4 -4.89 -13.93 -0.57
N SER A 5 -5.24 -12.69 -0.90
CA SER A 5 -4.62 -11.93 -1.99
C SER A 5 -4.15 -10.58 -1.48
N TYR A 6 -3.21 -9.97 -2.18
CA TYR A 6 -2.76 -8.62 -1.86
C TYR A 6 -2.65 -7.76 -3.10
N ILE A 7 -2.83 -6.45 -2.96
CA ILE A 7 -2.58 -5.42 -3.96
C ILE A 7 -1.40 -4.56 -3.49
N LEU A 8 -0.52 -4.20 -4.42
CA LEU A 8 0.56 -3.25 -4.15
C LEU A 8 0.07 -1.83 -4.33
N ALA A 9 0.24 -1.00 -3.31
CA ALA A 9 0.13 0.44 -3.48
C ALA A 9 1.47 1.00 -3.93
N THR A 10 1.46 1.69 -5.06
CA THR A 10 2.65 2.27 -5.68
C THR A 10 2.46 3.75 -5.96
N TYR A 11 3.57 4.49 -5.90
CA TYR A 11 3.66 5.89 -6.26
C TYR A 11 4.58 6.05 -7.46
N ILE A 12 4.16 6.81 -8.47
CA ILE A 12 4.93 7.11 -9.67
C ILE A 12 5.38 8.58 -9.60
N PRO A 13 6.63 8.88 -9.18
CA PRO A 13 7.11 10.26 -9.10
C PRO A 13 7.18 10.93 -10.48
N HIS A 14 7.56 10.17 -11.50
CA HIS A 14 7.76 10.64 -12.86
C HIS A 14 6.95 9.78 -13.83
N MET A 15 5.77 10.27 -14.21
CA MET A 15 4.86 9.56 -15.13
C MET A 15 5.51 9.22 -16.48
N GLN A 16 6.40 10.07 -16.98
CA GLN A 16 7.10 9.86 -18.26
C GLN A 16 8.10 8.70 -18.22
N ARG A 17 8.70 8.43 -17.06
CA ARG A 17 9.68 7.34 -16.88
C ARG A 17 9.03 6.04 -16.40
N PHE A 18 7.83 6.15 -15.83
CA PHE A 18 7.08 5.01 -15.29
C PHE A 18 7.92 4.16 -14.33
N GLU A 19 8.50 4.81 -13.32
CA GLU A 19 9.29 4.17 -12.25
C GLU A 19 8.44 4.09 -10.96
N PRO A 20 7.50 3.14 -10.84
CA PRO A 20 6.68 2.99 -9.65
C PRO A 20 7.53 2.59 -8.45
N ARG A 21 7.19 3.13 -7.28
CA ARG A 21 7.79 2.80 -5.99
C ARG A 21 6.70 2.36 -5.03
N ASN A 22 6.91 1.23 -4.36
CA ASN A 22 5.97 0.75 -3.36
C ASN A 22 5.78 1.80 -2.26
N ILE A 23 4.55 2.02 -1.83
CA ILE A 23 4.19 2.92 -0.72
C ILE A 23 3.21 2.26 0.25
N GLY A 24 2.81 1.02 -0.04
CA GLY A 24 1.92 0.27 0.82
C GLY A 24 1.46 -1.04 0.21
N VAL A 25 0.64 -1.74 0.97
CA VAL A 25 -0.03 -2.97 0.59
C VAL A 25 -1.46 -2.94 1.09
N LEU A 26 -2.34 -3.60 0.36
CA LEU A 26 -3.69 -3.93 0.78
C LEU A 26 -3.82 -5.45 0.71
N VAL A 27 -4.19 -6.09 1.81
CA VAL A 27 -4.38 -7.54 1.91
C VAL A 27 -5.85 -7.84 2.08
N TRP A 28 -6.35 -8.80 1.32
CA TRP A 28 -7.74 -9.19 1.29
C TRP A 28 -7.90 -10.69 1.52
N SER A 29 -8.96 -11.03 2.24
CA SER A 29 -9.51 -12.37 2.38
C SER A 29 -11.04 -12.28 2.50
N PRO A 30 -11.78 -13.39 2.37
CA PRO A 30 -13.22 -13.40 2.66
C PRO A 30 -13.58 -12.93 4.09
N GLN A 31 -12.63 -13.01 5.03
CA GLN A 31 -12.82 -12.61 6.43
C GLN A 31 -12.61 -11.11 6.65
N GLY A 32 -11.97 -10.42 5.72
CA GLY A 32 -11.73 -8.99 5.84
C GLY A 32 -10.59 -8.48 4.97
N VAL A 33 -10.33 -7.19 5.13
CA VAL A 33 -9.29 -6.46 4.41
C VAL A 33 -8.49 -5.62 5.39
N ALA A 34 -7.18 -5.57 5.19
CA ALA A 34 -6.29 -4.67 5.89
C ALA A 34 -5.39 -3.95 4.89
N ALA A 35 -4.86 -2.81 5.30
CA ALA A 35 -3.87 -2.09 4.52
C ALA A 35 -2.76 -1.57 5.43
N ARG A 36 -1.59 -1.36 4.85
CA ARG A 36 -0.46 -0.67 5.47
C ARG A 36 0.18 0.28 4.48
N PHE A 37 0.40 1.51 4.92
CA PHE A 37 1.00 2.56 4.10
C PHE A 37 2.24 3.15 4.77
N ILE A 38 3.19 3.61 3.97
CA ILE A 38 4.39 4.24 4.48
C ILE A 38 4.10 5.51 5.28
N ALA A 39 4.90 5.76 6.32
CA ALA A 39 4.80 6.95 7.17
C ALA A 39 3.46 7.06 7.93
N GLU A 40 2.57 6.10 7.80
CA GLU A 40 1.36 5.98 8.58
C GLU A 40 1.70 5.57 10.02
N ARG A 41 1.00 6.17 10.99
CA ARG A 41 1.15 5.84 12.40
C ARG A 41 0.47 4.50 12.68
N ALA A 42 1.22 3.53 13.20
CA ALA A 42 0.69 2.20 13.52
C ALA A 42 -0.53 2.25 14.46
N GLU A 43 -0.48 3.15 15.45
CA GLU A 43 -1.54 3.34 16.46
C GLU A 43 -2.74 4.15 15.97
N ARG A 44 -2.59 4.87 14.85
CA ARG A 44 -3.63 5.79 14.32
C ARG A 44 -3.73 5.65 12.80
N PRO A 45 -4.37 4.57 12.30
CA PRO A 45 -4.57 4.36 10.87
C PRO A 45 -5.24 5.59 10.22
N GLY A 46 -4.69 6.05 9.11
CA GLY A 46 -5.10 7.26 8.40
C GLY A 46 -4.28 8.49 8.74
N GLU A 47 -3.59 8.50 9.88
CA GLU A 47 -2.67 9.58 10.25
C GLU A 47 -1.27 9.32 9.70
N VAL A 48 -0.81 10.20 8.82
CA VAL A 48 0.55 10.14 8.25
C VAL A 48 1.48 11.14 8.95
N ASP A 49 2.60 10.64 9.45
CA ASP A 49 3.71 11.48 9.88
C ASP A 49 4.43 12.08 8.66
N GLY A 50 4.18 13.36 8.41
CA GLY A 50 4.74 14.09 7.28
C GLY A 50 6.27 14.07 7.21
N ARG A 51 6.96 13.91 8.35
CA ARG A 51 8.43 13.85 8.42
C ARG A 51 8.99 12.51 7.94
N SER A 52 8.17 11.47 7.98
CA SER A 52 8.51 10.11 7.58
C SER A 52 8.14 9.80 6.12
N ILE A 53 7.45 10.73 5.43
CA ILE A 53 7.13 10.59 4.01
C ILE A 53 8.43 10.59 3.20
N PRO A 54 8.67 9.60 2.32
CA PRO A 54 9.88 9.57 1.50
C PRO A 54 9.97 10.77 0.54
N ALA A 55 11.19 11.24 0.29
CA ALA A 55 11.44 12.36 -0.60
C ALA A 55 11.00 12.14 -2.06
N PHE A 56 10.83 10.88 -2.50
CA PHE A 56 10.30 10.60 -3.84
C PHE A 56 8.81 10.91 -3.97
N VAL A 57 8.06 11.06 -2.87
CA VAL A 57 6.66 11.47 -2.88
C VAL A 57 6.61 12.99 -3.01
N THR A 58 6.38 13.49 -4.22
CA THR A 58 6.55 14.93 -4.53
C THR A 58 5.44 15.81 -3.96
N SER A 59 4.28 15.22 -3.61
CA SER A 59 3.16 15.93 -2.99
C SER A 59 2.75 15.25 -1.66
N PRO A 60 3.35 15.66 -0.53
CA PRO A 60 2.99 15.14 0.78
C PRO A 60 1.53 15.35 1.17
N SER A 61 0.90 16.45 0.74
CA SER A 61 -0.52 16.72 1.00
C SER A 61 -1.43 15.78 0.25
N ALA A 62 -1.17 15.54 -1.04
CA ALA A 62 -1.92 14.57 -1.83
C ALA A 62 -1.76 13.15 -1.28
N TYR A 63 -0.55 12.78 -0.83
CA TYR A 63 -0.32 11.49 -0.20
C TYR A 63 -1.14 11.30 1.09
N LYS A 64 -1.18 12.32 1.96
CA LYS A 64 -2.00 12.29 3.19
C LYS A 64 -3.48 12.08 2.88
N GLN A 65 -4.00 12.83 1.91
CA GLN A 65 -5.40 12.70 1.48
C GLN A 65 -5.68 11.33 0.89
N TRP A 66 -4.74 10.78 0.10
CA TRP A 66 -4.85 9.46 -0.48
C TRP A 66 -4.87 8.35 0.58
N VAL A 67 -3.99 8.40 1.59
CA VAL A 67 -4.01 7.45 2.71
C VAL A 67 -5.31 7.58 3.51
N GLN A 68 -5.75 8.80 3.80
CA GLN A 68 -7.00 9.04 4.51
C GLN A 68 -8.21 8.49 3.75
N TYR A 69 -8.25 8.68 2.42
CA TYR A 69 -9.30 8.14 1.56
C TYR A 69 -9.40 6.62 1.68
N TRP A 70 -8.28 5.90 1.55
CA TRP A 70 -8.28 4.44 1.67
C TRP A 70 -8.71 3.99 3.05
N ARG A 71 -8.31 4.69 4.11
CA ARG A 71 -8.71 4.34 5.47
C ARG A 71 -10.17 4.56 5.72
N GLU A 72 -10.74 5.65 5.24
CA GLU A 72 -12.18 5.86 5.34
C GLU A 72 -12.95 4.81 4.54
N MET A 73 -12.50 4.54 3.30
CA MET A 73 -13.12 3.53 2.46
C MET A 73 -13.14 2.15 3.12
N LEU A 74 -12.00 1.70 3.66
CA LEU A 74 -11.88 0.38 4.30
C LEU A 74 -12.66 0.26 5.62
N ARG A 75 -13.15 1.37 6.19
CA ARG A 75 -14.07 1.33 7.35
C ARG A 75 -15.50 1.02 6.95
N HIS A 76 -15.87 1.26 5.70
CA HIS A 76 -17.18 0.92 5.17
C HIS A 76 -17.21 -0.54 4.74
N GLN A 77 -18.34 -1.22 4.89
CA GLN A 77 -18.48 -2.62 4.45
C GLN A 77 -18.70 -2.77 2.94
N THR A 78 -18.87 -1.65 2.24
CA THR A 78 -19.10 -1.60 0.80
C THR A 78 -18.18 -0.57 0.14
N PHE A 79 -17.82 -0.87 -1.11
CA PHE A 79 -17.02 -0.04 -1.99
C PHE A 79 -17.80 0.27 -3.26
N THR A 80 -17.82 1.53 -3.69
CA THR A 80 -18.43 1.93 -4.96
C THR A 80 -17.36 1.88 -6.04
N ALA A 81 -17.47 0.95 -6.98
CA ALA A 81 -16.57 0.83 -8.11
C ALA A 81 -16.59 2.14 -8.94
N PRO A 82 -15.44 2.80 -9.19
CA PRO A 82 -15.43 4.13 -9.80
C PRO A 82 -16.00 4.18 -11.22
N GLU A 83 -15.79 3.12 -12.01
CA GLU A 83 -16.21 3.12 -13.42
C GLU A 83 -17.67 2.70 -13.59
N SER A 84 -18.12 1.69 -12.85
CA SER A 84 -19.48 1.15 -12.98
C SER A 84 -20.49 1.76 -12.01
N GLY A 85 -20.03 2.45 -10.96
CA GLY A 85 -20.89 2.91 -9.86
C GLY A 85 -21.50 1.78 -9.02
N LYS A 86 -21.11 0.53 -9.28
CA LYS A 86 -21.63 -0.65 -8.59
C LYS A 86 -21.12 -0.68 -7.15
N LEU A 87 -22.02 -0.96 -6.21
CA LEU A 87 -21.66 -1.27 -4.83
C LEU A 87 -21.16 -2.72 -4.74
N VAL A 88 -19.97 -2.89 -4.18
CA VAL A 88 -19.27 -4.17 -4.02
C VAL A 88 -18.97 -4.37 -2.54
N ALA A 89 -19.27 -5.55 -1.98
CA ALA A 89 -18.94 -5.85 -0.60
C ALA A 89 -17.43 -6.08 -0.45
N LEU A 90 -16.82 -5.56 0.61
CA LEU A 90 -15.38 -5.73 0.85
C LEU A 90 -14.97 -7.20 1.01
N SER A 91 -15.87 -8.07 1.47
CA SER A 91 -15.63 -9.50 1.62
C SER A 91 -15.75 -10.30 0.32
N SER A 92 -16.15 -9.66 -0.79
CA SER A 92 -16.34 -10.33 -2.06
C SER A 92 -15.09 -10.19 -2.94
N PRO A 93 -14.72 -11.21 -3.72
CA PRO A 93 -13.50 -11.17 -4.54
C PRO A 93 -13.54 -10.08 -5.61
N GLU A 94 -14.73 -9.65 -6.04
CA GLU A 94 -14.94 -8.52 -6.96
C GLU A 94 -14.40 -7.20 -6.40
N PHE A 95 -14.26 -7.08 -5.07
CA PHE A 95 -13.66 -5.91 -4.45
C PHE A 95 -12.24 -5.67 -4.97
N MET A 96 -11.44 -6.73 -5.09
CA MET A 96 -10.05 -6.60 -5.55
C MET A 96 -9.98 -6.05 -6.97
N GLN A 97 -10.90 -6.49 -7.85
CA GLN A 97 -10.99 -5.98 -9.22
C GLN A 97 -11.43 -4.50 -9.23
N ALA A 98 -12.46 -4.17 -8.47
CA ALA A 98 -12.96 -2.79 -8.37
C ALA A 98 -11.91 -1.81 -7.81
N VAL A 99 -11.05 -2.28 -6.91
CA VAL A 99 -9.95 -1.49 -6.36
C VAL A 99 -8.89 -1.17 -7.41
N LEU A 100 -8.56 -2.10 -8.31
CA LEU A 100 -7.57 -1.86 -9.39
C LEU A 100 -8.02 -0.76 -10.36
N GLU A 101 -9.33 -0.60 -10.56
CA GLU A 101 -9.93 0.46 -11.39
C GLU A 101 -9.69 1.87 -10.82
N THR A 102 -9.32 1.99 -9.54
CA THR A 102 -9.05 3.30 -8.89
C THR A 102 -7.71 3.90 -9.26
N GLY A 103 -6.80 3.13 -9.85
CA GLY A 103 -5.43 3.55 -10.15
C GLY A 103 -5.38 4.68 -11.16
N ARG A 104 -5.27 5.93 -10.70
CA ARG A 104 -5.16 7.12 -11.55
C ARG A 104 -4.07 8.06 -11.08
N GLY A 105 -3.38 8.67 -12.04
CA GLY A 105 -2.35 9.66 -11.76
C GLY A 105 -1.11 9.04 -11.11
N ASN A 106 -0.59 9.67 -10.06
CA ASN A 106 0.65 9.26 -9.42
C ASN A 106 0.48 8.11 -8.41
N PHE A 107 -0.75 7.80 -8.00
CA PHE A 107 -1.03 6.74 -7.04
C PHE A 107 -1.74 5.59 -7.75
N VAL A 108 -1.09 4.43 -7.76
CA VAL A 108 -1.57 3.26 -8.50
C VAL A 108 -1.65 2.08 -7.56
N LEU A 109 -2.82 1.44 -7.57
CA LEU A 109 -3.00 0.13 -6.96
C LEU A 109 -2.78 -0.91 -8.06
N ALA A 110 -1.66 -1.61 -7.95
CA ALA A 110 -1.18 -2.53 -8.97
C ALA A 110 -1.62 -3.97 -8.71
N GLU A 111 -1.59 -4.77 -9.79
CA GLU A 111 -2.16 -6.11 -9.90
C GLU A 111 -1.86 -7.02 -8.70
N PRO A 112 -2.85 -7.84 -8.28
CA PRO A 112 -2.73 -8.60 -7.07
C PRO A 112 -1.75 -9.75 -7.18
N GLY A 113 -1.03 -10.00 -6.09
CA GLY A 113 -0.39 -11.28 -5.85
C GLY A 113 -1.23 -12.17 -4.95
N GLU A 114 -0.97 -13.47 -5.01
CA GLU A 114 -1.57 -14.45 -4.10
C GLU A 114 -0.61 -14.80 -2.96
N ILE A 115 -1.15 -15.04 -1.77
CA ILE A 115 -0.39 -15.49 -0.61
C ILE A 115 -0.63 -16.99 -0.42
N TRP A 116 0.38 -17.78 -0.79
CA TRP A 116 0.29 -19.24 -0.85
C TRP A 116 0.45 -19.89 0.53
N ASN A 117 1.09 -19.19 1.47
CA ASN A 117 1.36 -19.65 2.84
C ASN A 117 0.58 -18.82 3.87
N ALA A 118 -0.67 -18.45 3.54
CA ALA A 118 -1.56 -17.84 4.53
C ALA A 118 -2.14 -18.95 5.40
N GLU A 119 -1.95 -18.86 6.71
CA GLU A 119 -2.56 -19.83 7.63
C GLU A 119 -4.09 -19.61 7.63
N PRO A 120 -4.92 -20.68 7.64
CA PRO A 120 -6.36 -20.51 7.74
C PRO A 120 -6.73 -19.70 9.00
N GLY A 121 -7.40 -18.57 8.81
CA GLY A 121 -7.77 -17.66 9.90
C GLY A 121 -6.65 -16.73 10.39
N GLU A 122 -5.53 -16.65 9.66
CA GLU A 122 -4.53 -15.60 9.88
C GLU A 122 -5.19 -14.23 9.75
N ASP A 123 -4.93 -13.36 10.73
CA ASP A 123 -5.43 -11.99 10.72
C ASP A 123 -4.81 -11.24 9.53
N VAL A 124 -5.67 -10.74 8.64
CA VAL A 124 -5.26 -9.95 7.46
C VAL A 124 -4.37 -8.75 7.82
N THR A 125 -4.49 -8.22 9.04
CA THR A 125 -3.64 -7.15 9.58
C THR A 125 -2.22 -7.64 9.81
N VAL A 126 -2.04 -8.81 10.42
CA VAL A 126 -0.73 -9.44 10.63
C VAL A 126 -0.08 -9.76 9.29
N THR A 127 -0.88 -10.26 8.33
CA THR A 127 -0.41 -10.52 6.97
C THR A 127 0.01 -9.25 6.26
N ALA A 128 -0.76 -8.16 6.38
CA ALA A 128 -0.41 -6.85 5.82
C ALA A 128 0.88 -6.29 6.43
N ASP A 129 1.09 -6.45 7.72
CA ASP A 129 2.31 -5.99 8.41
C ASP A 129 3.55 -6.72 7.93
N ARG A 130 3.48 -8.05 7.87
CA ARG A 130 4.57 -8.90 7.36
C ARG A 130 4.88 -8.57 5.91
N LEU A 131 3.86 -8.56 5.05
CA LEU A 131 4.03 -8.29 3.63
C LEU A 131 4.59 -6.89 3.40
N PHE A 132 4.11 -5.89 4.15
CA PHE A 132 4.64 -4.55 4.09
C PHE A 132 6.13 -4.52 4.47
N ALA A 133 6.53 -5.16 5.57
CA ALA A 133 7.93 -5.22 5.98
C ALA A 133 8.84 -5.91 4.95
N ASP A 134 8.35 -6.95 4.27
CA ASP A 134 9.12 -7.68 3.25
C ASP A 134 9.27 -6.89 1.94
N LEU A 135 8.19 -6.25 1.49
CA LEU A 135 8.14 -5.51 0.22
C LEU A 135 8.64 -4.07 0.34
N TRP A 136 8.67 -3.53 1.56
CA TRP A 136 9.22 -2.22 1.87
C TRP A 136 10.54 -2.37 2.62
N LYS A 137 11.64 -2.36 1.87
CA LYS A 137 12.98 -2.12 2.44
C LYS A 137 13.27 -0.63 2.30
N PRO A 138 13.37 0.15 3.39
CA PRO A 138 13.91 1.49 3.29
C PRO A 138 15.26 1.38 2.59
N ALA A 139 15.54 2.25 1.63
CA ALA A 139 16.88 2.33 1.05
C ALA A 139 17.88 2.41 2.20
N GLN A 140 18.58 1.30 2.47
CA GLN A 140 19.69 1.31 3.40
C GLN A 140 20.60 2.41 2.88
N ARG A 141 20.72 3.49 3.65
CA ARG A 141 21.72 4.53 3.42
C ARG A 141 23.03 3.77 3.18
N ARG A 142 23.58 3.83 1.96
CA ARG A 142 25.01 3.57 1.75
C ARG A 142 25.75 4.56 2.63
N LYS A 143 26.07 4.15 3.85
CA LYS A 143 27.02 4.79 4.76
C LYS A 143 28.30 3.98 4.81
N GLU A 144 28.77 3.53 3.65
CA GLU A 144 30.12 3.01 3.41
C GLU A 144 30.44 3.45 1.97
N ALA A 145 31.36 4.37 1.65
CA ALA A 145 32.57 4.79 2.29
C ALA A 145 32.78 6.32 2.15
N THR A 146 32.89 7.01 3.28
CA THR A 146 33.62 8.27 3.39
C THR A 146 34.56 8.11 4.57
N ARG A 147 35.56 7.24 4.41
CA ARG A 147 36.66 7.05 5.36
C ARG A 147 37.79 6.23 4.72
N ALA A 148 38.39 6.76 3.64
CA ALA A 148 39.66 6.22 3.14
C ALA A 148 40.40 7.18 2.18
N TRP A 149 40.45 8.50 2.43
CA TRP A 149 41.42 9.37 1.75
C TRP A 149 41.82 10.55 2.66
N ILE A 150 42.49 10.23 3.77
CA ILE A 150 43.52 11.11 4.34
C ILE A 150 44.65 10.17 4.74
N HIS A 151 45.64 10.06 3.86
CA HIS A 151 47.05 9.84 4.12
C HIS A 151 47.70 9.70 2.75
N TRP A 152 48.29 10.79 2.26
CA TRP A 152 49.67 10.91 1.79
C TRP A 152 49.95 12.41 1.64
#